data_AF-A0ABD0RKA2-F1
#
_entry.id   AF-A0ABD0RKA2-F1
#
_cell.length_a   1.000
_cell.length_b   1.000
_cell.length_c   1.000
_cell.angle_alpha   90.00
_cell.angle_beta   90.00
_cell.angle_gamma   90.00
#
_symmetry.space_group_name_H-M   'P 1'
#
loop_
_entity.id
_entity.type
_entity.pdbx_description
1 polymer ?
#
loop_
_entity_poly.entity_id
_entity_poly.type
_entity_poly.pdbx_seq_one_letter_code
_entity_poly.pdbx_strand_id
1 'polypeptide(L)'
;DIMGRALKNLDSLLRMPSGCGEQNMIVLAPNIYILQYLEVTAQLTATIRATAIGYLQSGYQGQLNYRHSDGSYSTFGYDASNTWLTAFVLRSFGLARDFIYIDPNVLQSAKDWLISKQGSDGCFMQQGTLYHNDMKGGVGDDITMTGYIVASLLELDVPVT
;
A
#
# COMPACT_ATOMS: atom_id res chain seq x y z
N ASP A 1 29.98 0.63 2.47
CA ASP A 1 28.54 0.75 2.23
C ASP A 1 27.92 -0.65 2.16
N ILE A 2 26.97 -0.94 3.04
CA ILE A 2 26.28 -2.23 3.16
C ILE A 2 25.20 -2.37 2.07
N MET A 3 24.62 -1.24 1.63
CA MET A 3 23.53 -1.18 0.66
C MET A 3 24.06 -1.22 -0.79
N GLY A 4 25.21 -0.62 -1.09
CA GLY A 4 25.76 -0.50 -2.45
C GLY A 4 26.12 -1.81 -3.17
N ARG A 5 26.15 -2.96 -2.49
CA ARG A 5 26.26 -4.29 -3.14
C ARG A 5 24.92 -5.01 -3.27
N ALA A 6 24.01 -4.82 -2.31
CA ALA A 6 22.68 -5.43 -2.33
C ALA A 6 21.74 -4.75 -3.33
N LEU A 7 22.01 -3.48 -3.67
CA LEU A 7 21.10 -2.60 -4.41
C LEU A 7 21.59 -2.18 -5.79
N LYS A 8 22.57 -2.90 -6.37
CA LYS A 8 22.90 -2.73 -7.80
C LYS A 8 21.74 -3.28 -8.64
N ASN A 9 21.34 -2.54 -9.66
CA ASN A 9 20.28 -2.89 -10.61
C ASN A 9 18.88 -3.02 -9.97
N LEU A 10 18.54 -2.17 -8.99
CA LEU A 10 17.21 -2.14 -8.37
C LEU A 10 16.08 -1.93 -9.39
N ASP A 11 16.36 -1.26 -10.50
CA ASP A 11 15.45 -1.10 -11.62
C ASP A 11 15.01 -2.44 -12.24
N SER A 12 15.84 -3.48 -12.17
CA SER A 12 15.47 -4.83 -12.60
C SER A 12 14.40 -5.49 -11.73
N LEU A 13 14.17 -4.96 -10.52
CA LEU A 13 13.10 -5.40 -9.62
C LEU A 13 11.76 -4.71 -9.92
N LEU A 14 11.72 -3.69 -10.79
CA LEU A 14 10.47 -3.10 -11.22
C LEU A 14 9.67 -4.12 -12.02
N ARG A 15 8.41 -4.33 -11.63
CA ARG A 15 7.51 -5.27 -12.32
C ARG A 15 6.13 -4.66 -12.53
N MET A 16 5.46 -5.06 -13.60
CA MET A 16 4.08 -4.65 -13.87
C MET A 16 3.13 -5.30 -12.85
N PRO A 17 2.35 -4.51 -12.08
CA PRO A 17 1.33 -5.06 -11.19
C PRO A 17 0.24 -5.82 -11.96
N SER A 18 -0.21 -6.94 -11.39
CA SER A 18 -1.26 -7.79 -11.97
C SER A 18 -1.80 -8.77 -10.91
N GLY A 19 -2.85 -9.51 -11.25
CA GLY A 19 -3.47 -10.49 -10.34
C GLY A 19 -4.55 -9.86 -9.45
N CYS A 20 -4.95 -10.57 -8.39
CA CYS A 20 -5.95 -10.10 -7.43
C CYS A 20 -5.44 -8.94 -6.55
N GLY A 21 -6.29 -8.37 -5.69
CA GLY A 21 -5.94 -7.21 -4.87
C GLY A 21 -4.72 -7.40 -3.98
N GLU A 22 -4.48 -8.62 -3.48
CA GLU A 22 -3.24 -8.96 -2.76
C GLU A 22 -2.03 -8.98 -3.70
N GLN A 23 -2.11 -9.72 -4.80
CA GLN A 23 -1.01 -9.91 -5.75
C GLN A 23 -0.60 -8.60 -6.43
N ASN A 24 -1.59 -7.76 -6.75
CA ASN A 24 -1.34 -6.44 -7.29
C ASN A 24 -0.54 -5.58 -6.30
N MET A 25 -0.88 -5.63 -5.01
CA MET A 25 -0.15 -4.91 -3.96
C MET A 25 1.24 -5.50 -3.63
N ILE A 26 1.43 -6.83 -3.77
CA ILE A 26 2.76 -7.46 -3.67
C ILE A 26 3.75 -6.83 -4.65
N VAL A 27 3.28 -6.38 -5.81
CA VAL A 27 4.13 -5.79 -6.85
C VAL A 27 4.14 -4.26 -6.78
N LEU A 28 2.98 -3.65 -6.55
CA LEU A 28 2.85 -2.19 -6.55
C LEU A 28 3.66 -1.54 -5.42
N ALA A 29 3.56 -2.06 -4.20
CA ALA A 29 4.24 -1.44 -3.06
C ALA A 29 5.78 -1.43 -3.21
N PRO A 30 6.46 -2.53 -3.57
CA PRO A 30 7.90 -2.51 -3.83
C PRO A 30 8.32 -1.52 -4.92
N ASN A 31 7.54 -1.38 -6.00
CA ASN A 31 7.86 -0.40 -7.05
C ASN A 31 7.94 1.04 -6.52
N ILE A 32 7.06 1.40 -5.57
CA ILE A 32 7.06 2.74 -4.95
C ILE A 32 8.34 2.95 -4.15
N TYR A 33 8.71 1.99 -3.29
CA TYR A 33 9.92 2.09 -2.47
C TYR A 33 11.21 2.05 -3.31
N ILE A 34 11.23 1.28 -4.39
CA ILE A 34 12.34 1.30 -5.36
C ILE A 34 12.50 2.71 -5.94
N LEU A 35 11.41 3.39 -6.28
CA LEU A 35 11.45 4.75 -6.81
C LEU A 35 11.97 5.76 -5.80
N GLN A 36 11.45 5.73 -4.57
CA GLN A 36 11.93 6.59 -3.48
C GLN A 36 13.43 6.39 -3.24
N TYR A 37 13.89 5.14 -3.20
CA TYR A 37 15.30 4.83 -3.00
C TYR A 37 16.17 5.35 -4.16
N LEU A 38 15.79 5.07 -5.41
CA LEU A 38 16.54 5.53 -6.57
C LEU A 38 16.56 7.07 -6.66
N GLU A 39 15.49 7.74 -6.25
CA GLU A 39 15.42 9.21 -6.20
C GLU A 39 16.37 9.77 -5.13
N VAL A 40 16.27 9.30 -3.88
CA VAL A 40 17.11 9.76 -2.77
C VAL A 40 18.59 9.47 -2.98
N THR A 41 18.92 8.38 -3.67
CA THR A 41 20.31 8.03 -4.00
C THR A 41 20.81 8.62 -5.33
N ALA A 42 20.01 9.47 -5.99
CA ALA A 42 20.33 10.08 -7.28
C ALA A 42 20.66 9.07 -8.40
N GLN A 43 20.06 7.88 -8.34
CA GLN A 43 20.19 6.80 -9.33
C GLN A 43 18.98 6.72 -10.27
N LEU A 44 17.92 7.52 -10.03
CA LEU A 44 16.70 7.52 -10.83
C LEU A 44 16.90 8.23 -12.17
N THR A 45 17.08 7.45 -13.24
CA THR A 45 17.14 7.99 -14.62
C THR A 45 15.74 8.28 -15.17
N ALA A 46 15.67 9.13 -16.21
CA ALA A 46 14.41 9.45 -16.87
C ALA A 46 13.70 8.21 -17.43
N THR A 47 14.45 7.26 -17.99
CA THR A 47 13.90 6.00 -18.52
C THR A 47 13.30 5.14 -17.42
N ILE A 48 14.02 4.94 -16.31
CA ILE A 48 13.52 4.16 -15.17
C ILE A 48 12.25 4.83 -14.59
N ARG A 49 12.28 6.16 -14.42
CA ARG A 49 11.13 6.94 -13.94
C ARG A 49 9.91 6.74 -14.84
N ALA A 50 10.07 6.85 -16.16
CA ALA A 50 8.96 6.70 -17.10
C ALA A 50 8.33 5.30 -17.04
N THR A 51 9.16 4.24 -17.03
CA THR A 51 8.67 2.85 -16.90
C THR A 51 7.92 2.65 -15.60
N ALA A 52 8.50 3.10 -14.48
CA ALA A 52 7.88 2.92 -13.19
C ALA A 52 6.59 3.72 -13.00
N ILE A 53 6.52 4.96 -13.49
CA ILE A 53 5.28 5.75 -13.49
C ILE A 53 4.17 4.97 -14.21
N GLY A 54 4.46 4.36 -15.36
CA GLY A 54 3.50 3.50 -16.06
C GLY A 54 3.03 2.31 -15.21
N TYR A 55 3.95 1.66 -14.49
CA TYR A 55 3.61 0.57 -13.57
C TYR A 55 2.78 1.03 -12.38
N LEU A 56 3.11 2.17 -11.77
CA LEU A 56 2.34 2.72 -10.66
C LEU A 56 0.93 3.12 -11.10
N GLN A 57 0.79 3.79 -12.25
CA GLN A 57 -0.52 4.15 -12.81
C GLN A 57 -1.37 2.92 -13.09
N SER A 58 -0.79 1.89 -13.72
CA SER A 58 -1.49 0.64 -13.99
C SER A 58 -1.87 -0.08 -12.71
N GLY A 59 -0.98 -0.14 -11.72
CA GLY A 59 -1.26 -0.78 -10.43
C GLY A 59 -2.31 -0.04 -9.62
N TYR A 60 -2.31 1.30 -9.65
CA TYR A 60 -3.36 2.12 -9.04
C TYR A 60 -4.72 1.80 -9.67
N GLN A 61 -4.84 1.90 -11.00
CA GLN A 61 -6.09 1.57 -11.71
C GLN A 61 -6.53 0.12 -11.48
N GLY A 62 -5.58 -0.83 -11.52
CA GLY A 62 -5.84 -2.23 -11.23
C GLY A 62 -6.38 -2.44 -9.82
N GLN A 63 -5.81 -1.77 -8.83
CA GLN A 63 -6.20 -1.93 -7.43
C GLN A 63 -7.59 -1.36 -7.14
N LEU A 64 -8.04 -0.33 -7.87
CA LEU A 64 -9.39 0.24 -7.71
C LEU A 64 -10.50 -0.78 -7.98
N ASN A 65 -10.24 -1.84 -8.75
CA ASN A 65 -11.21 -2.92 -8.98
C ASN A 65 -11.53 -3.74 -7.71
N TYR A 66 -10.69 -3.63 -6.67
CA TYR A 66 -10.86 -4.34 -5.40
C TYR A 66 -11.37 -3.44 -4.28
N ARG A 67 -11.76 -2.20 -4.62
CA ARG A 67 -12.31 -1.20 -3.70
C ARG A 67 -13.82 -1.39 -3.55
N HIS A 68 -14.28 -1.44 -2.31
CA HIS A 68 -15.70 -1.44 -1.95
C HIS A 68 -16.30 -0.03 -1.99
N SER A 69 -17.64 0.04 -1.98
CA SER A 69 -18.36 1.33 -1.97
C SER A 69 -18.09 2.16 -0.72
N ASP A 70 -17.78 1.50 0.41
CA ASP A 70 -17.42 2.12 1.69
C ASP A 70 -15.96 2.58 1.78
N GLY A 71 -15.16 2.34 0.72
CA GLY A 71 -13.74 2.73 0.66
C GLY A 71 -12.76 1.64 1.12
N SER A 72 -13.24 0.53 1.65
CA SER A 72 -12.40 -0.60 2.03
C SER A 72 -11.91 -1.42 0.85
N TYR A 73 -10.96 -2.31 1.09
CA TYR A 73 -10.41 -3.21 0.09
C TYR A 73 -10.51 -4.67 0.54
N SER A 74 -10.68 -5.58 -0.42
CA SER A 74 -10.63 -7.03 -0.20
C SER A 74 -9.80 -7.71 -1.29
N THR A 75 -9.60 -9.02 -1.20
CA THR A 75 -8.70 -9.74 -2.11
C THR A 75 -9.27 -9.80 -3.53
N PHE A 76 -10.58 -9.98 -3.66
CA PHE A 76 -11.26 -10.14 -4.94
C PHE A 76 -12.28 -9.04 -5.25
N GLY A 77 -12.50 -8.09 -4.34
CA GLY A 77 -13.40 -6.94 -4.51
C GLY A 77 -14.89 -7.25 -4.29
N TYR A 78 -15.30 -8.52 -4.36
CA TYR A 78 -16.66 -8.96 -4.05
C TYR A 78 -16.76 -9.71 -2.70
N ASP A 79 -15.62 -10.08 -2.13
CA ASP A 79 -15.48 -10.74 -0.83
C ASP A 79 -15.47 -9.72 0.32
N ALA A 80 -15.51 -10.22 1.55
CA ALA A 80 -15.53 -9.36 2.73
C ALA A 80 -14.30 -8.44 2.80
N SER A 81 -14.52 -7.20 3.21
CA SER A 81 -13.48 -6.21 3.44
C SER A 81 -12.37 -6.73 4.36
N ASN A 82 -11.14 -6.32 4.08
CA ASN A 82 -9.96 -6.73 4.82
C ASN A 82 -9.25 -5.53 5.45
N THR A 83 -9.17 -5.51 6.78
CA THR A 83 -8.62 -4.37 7.52
C THR A 83 -7.14 -4.14 7.21
N TRP A 84 -6.34 -5.21 7.16
CA TRP A 84 -4.91 -5.12 6.86
C TRP A 84 -4.67 -4.63 5.44
N LEU A 85 -5.37 -5.21 4.45
CA LEU A 85 -5.21 -4.83 3.06
C LEU A 85 -5.62 -3.38 2.83
N THR A 86 -6.71 -2.94 3.46
CA THR A 86 -7.16 -1.54 3.37
C THR A 86 -6.10 -0.58 3.90
N ALA A 87 -5.49 -0.89 5.06
CA ALA A 87 -4.39 -0.10 5.61
C ALA A 87 -3.14 -0.12 4.72
N PHE A 88 -2.79 -1.28 4.16
CA PHE A 88 -1.64 -1.41 3.28
C PHE A 88 -1.82 -0.64 1.96
N VAL A 89 -3.03 -0.66 1.39
CA VAL A 89 -3.38 0.11 0.21
C VAL A 89 -3.34 1.61 0.52
N LEU A 90 -3.95 2.04 1.63
CA LEU A 90 -3.95 3.45 2.06
C LEU A 90 -2.51 3.98 2.17
N ARG A 91 -1.65 3.29 2.91
CA ARG A 91 -0.23 3.62 3.07
C ARG A 91 0.47 3.73 1.73
N SER A 92 0.38 2.67 0.92
CA SER A 92 1.09 2.60 -0.36
C SER A 92 0.63 3.69 -1.33
N PHE A 93 -0.68 3.92 -1.45
CA PHE A 93 -1.20 4.98 -2.29
C PHE A 93 -0.79 6.37 -1.79
N GLY A 94 -0.77 6.57 -0.48
CA GLY A 94 -0.34 7.83 0.10
C GLY A 94 1.11 8.16 -0.23
N LEU A 95 2.02 7.17 -0.22
CA LEU A 95 3.41 7.29 -0.68
C LEU A 95 3.52 7.44 -2.20
N ALA A 96 2.64 6.80 -2.98
CA ALA A 96 2.65 6.91 -4.45
C ALA A 96 2.33 8.32 -4.96
N ARG A 97 1.75 9.19 -4.13
CA ARG A 97 1.44 10.60 -4.47
C ARG A 97 2.67 11.40 -4.88
N ASP A 98 3.86 11.00 -4.45
CA ASP A 98 5.13 11.65 -4.83
C ASP A 98 5.44 11.46 -6.32
N PHE A 99 4.85 10.44 -6.97
CA PHE A 99 5.19 10.05 -8.34
C PHE A 99 4.00 10.07 -9.31
N ILE A 100 2.79 9.81 -8.83
CA ILE A 100 1.57 9.73 -9.65
C ILE A 100 0.39 10.41 -8.97
N TYR A 101 -0.60 10.81 -9.77
CA TYR A 101 -1.87 11.29 -9.23
C TYR A 101 -2.67 10.14 -8.59
N ILE A 102 -3.10 10.35 -7.35
CA ILE A 102 -4.02 9.50 -6.61
C ILE A 102 -5.21 10.37 -6.22
N ASP A 103 -6.44 9.89 -6.44
CA ASP A 103 -7.64 10.63 -6.07
C ASP A 103 -7.71 10.79 -4.53
N PRO A 104 -7.77 12.02 -3.99
CA PRO A 104 -7.89 12.25 -2.56
C PRO A 104 -9.07 11.52 -1.90
N ASN A 105 -10.19 11.34 -2.61
CA ASN A 105 -11.36 10.64 -2.09
C ASN A 105 -11.09 9.16 -1.84
N VAL A 106 -10.22 8.54 -2.66
CA VAL A 106 -9.82 7.14 -2.47
C VAL A 106 -9.07 6.97 -1.16
N LEU A 107 -8.15 7.88 -0.85
CA LEU A 107 -7.41 7.88 0.41
C LEU A 107 -8.33 8.20 1.60
N GLN A 108 -9.15 9.24 1.47
CA GLN A 108 -10.02 9.71 2.56
C GLN A 108 -11.04 8.64 2.96
N SER A 109 -11.72 8.02 2.00
CA SER A 109 -12.70 6.97 2.30
C SER A 109 -12.07 5.72 2.92
N ALA A 110 -10.88 5.30 2.49
CA ALA A 110 -10.15 4.20 3.12
C ALA A 110 -9.73 4.55 4.56
N LYS A 111 -9.30 5.79 4.80
CA LYS A 111 -9.00 6.31 6.15
C LYS A 111 -10.24 6.27 7.04
N ASP A 112 -11.35 6.85 6.59
CA ASP A 112 -12.59 6.94 7.37
C ASP A 112 -13.13 5.55 7.69
N TRP A 113 -13.06 4.63 6.73
CA TRP A 113 -13.42 3.24 6.96
C TRP A 113 -12.53 2.59 8.03
N LEU A 114 -11.21 2.76 7.98
CA LEU A 114 -10.30 2.21 8.99
C LEU A 114 -10.62 2.77 10.37
N ILE A 115 -10.79 4.09 10.51
CA ILE A 115 -11.15 4.74 11.78
C ILE A 115 -12.48 4.18 12.32
N SER A 116 -13.45 3.89 11.45
CA SER A 116 -14.70 3.25 11.87
C SER A 116 -14.53 1.83 12.44
N LYS A 117 -13.37 1.19 12.23
CA LYS A 117 -13.02 -0.12 12.80
C LYS A 117 -12.26 -0.02 14.13
N GLN A 118 -12.01 1.18 14.62
CA GLN A 118 -11.43 1.39 15.93
C GLN A 118 -12.48 1.11 17.02
N GLY A 119 -12.15 0.22 17.94
CA GLY A 119 -12.94 -0.08 19.13
C GLY A 119 -12.85 1.03 20.18
N SER A 120 -13.72 0.97 21.18
CA SER A 120 -13.72 1.93 22.30
C SER A 120 -12.46 1.89 23.16
N ASP A 121 -11.70 0.80 23.09
CA ASP A 121 -10.40 0.62 23.74
C ASP A 121 -9.24 1.17 22.90
N GLY A 122 -9.52 1.69 21.70
CA GLY A 122 -8.53 2.23 20.77
C GLY A 122 -7.91 1.19 19.82
N CYS A 123 -8.20 -0.10 20.00
CA CYS A 123 -7.69 -1.16 19.14
C CYS A 123 -8.45 -1.21 17.81
N PHE A 124 -7.75 -1.52 16.72
CA PHE A 124 -8.38 -1.80 15.43
C PHE A 124 -8.66 -3.29 15.29
N MET A 125 -9.92 -3.64 15.07
CA MET A 125 -10.34 -5.04 14.92
C MET A 125 -9.88 -5.63 13.58
N GLN A 126 -9.40 -6.87 13.62
CA GLN A 126 -9.12 -7.62 12.41
C GLN A 126 -10.42 -8.04 11.71
N GLN A 127 -10.58 -7.63 10.46
CA GLN A 127 -11.64 -8.09 9.57
C GLN A 127 -11.04 -8.69 8.30
N GLY A 128 -11.67 -9.74 7.79
CA GLY A 128 -11.36 -10.36 6.51
C GLY A 128 -10.27 -11.43 6.58
N THR A 129 -10.15 -12.19 5.50
CA THR A 129 -9.13 -13.23 5.34
C THR A 129 -8.14 -12.77 4.28
N LEU A 130 -6.85 -12.99 4.51
CA LEU A 130 -5.82 -12.88 3.47
C LEU A 130 -5.38 -14.26 3.03
N TYR A 131 -5.08 -14.40 1.74
CA TYR A 131 -4.59 -15.63 1.15
C TYR A 131 -3.04 -15.67 1.15
N HIS A 132 -2.37 -14.53 0.99
CA HIS A 132 -0.92 -14.40 1.07
C HIS A 132 -0.49 -13.81 2.43
N ASN A 133 -0.56 -14.63 3.48
CA ASN A 133 -0.26 -14.19 4.85
C ASN A 133 1.19 -13.70 5.06
N ASP A 134 2.13 -14.11 4.21
CA ASP A 134 3.52 -13.64 4.22
C ASP A 134 3.62 -12.12 4.04
N MET A 135 2.65 -11.50 3.34
CA MET A 135 2.60 -10.05 3.16
C MET A 135 2.44 -9.28 4.48
N LYS A 136 1.85 -9.90 5.51
CA LYS A 136 1.56 -9.24 6.78
C LYS A 136 2.81 -8.94 7.59
N GLY A 137 3.96 -9.55 7.28
CA GLY A 137 5.25 -9.27 7.93
C GLY A 137 5.24 -9.40 9.45
N GLY A 138 4.35 -10.24 10.01
CA GLY A 138 4.19 -10.43 11.46
C GLY A 138 2.91 -9.86 12.07
N VAL A 139 2.06 -9.15 11.31
CA VAL A 139 0.74 -8.70 11.82
C VAL A 139 -0.21 -9.88 11.96
N GLY A 140 -0.52 -10.25 13.21
CA GLY A 140 -1.24 -11.48 13.54
C GLY A 140 -2.41 -11.31 14.52
N ASP A 141 -2.37 -10.28 15.35
CA ASP A 141 -3.36 -9.99 16.40
C ASP A 141 -3.82 -8.51 16.36
N ASP A 142 -4.75 -8.13 17.23
CA ASP A 142 -5.30 -6.76 17.26
C ASP A 142 -4.24 -5.72 17.66
N ILE A 143 -3.24 -6.10 18.46
CA ILE A 143 -2.16 -5.20 18.90
C ILE A 143 -1.24 -4.84 17.72
N THR A 144 -0.75 -5.86 17.01
CA THR A 144 0.10 -5.70 15.83
C THR A 144 -0.66 -5.04 14.68
N MET A 145 -1.96 -5.30 14.53
CA MET A 145 -2.83 -4.62 13.58
C MET A 145 -2.95 -3.13 13.89
N THR A 146 -3.23 -2.80 15.16
CA THR A 146 -3.32 -1.43 15.64
C THR A 146 -2.02 -0.67 15.40
N GLY A 147 -0.88 -1.26 15.77
CA GLY A 147 0.43 -0.67 15.53
C GLY A 147 0.69 -0.40 14.05
N TYR A 148 0.33 -1.34 13.17
CA TYR A 148 0.47 -1.20 11.73
C TYR A 148 -0.41 -0.07 11.15
N ILE A 149 -1.69 -0.01 11.55
CA ILE A 149 -2.63 1.02 11.07
C ILE A 149 -2.20 2.39 11.55
N VAL A 150 -1.86 2.53 12.84
CA VAL A 150 -1.41 3.80 13.41
C VAL A 150 -0.13 4.28 12.71
N ALA A 151 0.86 3.40 12.51
CA ALA A 151 2.07 3.75 11.76
C ALA A 151 1.75 4.18 10.33
N SER A 152 0.84 3.47 9.65
CA SER A 152 0.39 3.79 8.29
C SER A 152 -0.30 5.15 8.21
N LEU A 153 -1.10 5.52 9.22
CA LEU A 153 -1.77 6.83 9.27
C LEU A 153 -0.78 7.96 9.58
N LEU A 154 0.15 7.73 10.50
CA LEU A 154 1.20 8.69 10.86
C LEU A 154 2.15 8.98 9.69
N GLU A 155 2.55 7.96 8.93
CA GLU A 155 3.42 8.14 7.75
C GLU A 155 2.80 9.02 6.66
N LEU A 156 1.47 9.19 6.66
CA LEU A 156 0.78 10.02 5.69
C LEU A 156 0.50 11.45 6.19
N ASP A 157 1.03 11.82 7.37
CA ASP A 157 0.70 13.05 8.10
C ASP A 157 -0.82 13.22 8.29
N VAL A 158 -1.51 12.09 8.49
CA VAL A 158 -2.96 12.07 8.65
C VAL A 158 -3.28 11.98 10.15
N PRO A 159 -3.78 13.07 10.79
CA PRO A 159 -4.14 13.02 12.19
C PRO A 159 -5.28 12.03 12.43
N VAL A 160 -5.14 11.22 13.48
CA VAL A 160 -6.21 10.45 14.11
C VAL A 160 -6.89 11.41 15.09
N THR A 161 -7.98 12.02 14.68
CA THR A 161 -8.81 12.91 15.51
C THR A 161 -10.25 12.46 15.47
#